data_AF-A0AAN6U6K5-F1
#
_entry.id   AF-A0AAN6U6K5-F1
#
_cell.length_a   1.000
_cell.length_b   1.000
_cell.length_c   1.000
_cell.angle_alpha   90.00
_cell.angle_beta   90.00
_cell.angle_gamma   90.00
#
_symmetry.space_group_name_H-M   'P 1'
#
loop_
_entity.id
_entity.type
_entity.pdbx_description
1 polymer ?
#
loop_
_entity_poly.entity_id
_entity_poly.type
_entity_poly.pdbx_seq_one_letter_code
_entity_poly.pdbx_strand_id
1 'polypeptide(L)'
;MYQRAAVDIPRQHRFEMATHVASVLLQAHTSPFPATRHAGVVPDNDTSSNDDNRFLSCGNSSPNEEHTRACLFTVEVMVLELILGHNIEDCQFRKEYYGSDNLPNDQTDIYTARRWAKKVLGESGANVSDAVRRCRDCSFGPRPNFSDVRFREPVYEGVMKPLADYLKTWPEVMP
;
A
#
# COMPACT_ATOMS: atom_id res chain seq x y z
N MET A 1 19.51 -14.73 -25.46
CA MET A 1 19.52 -14.40 -24.03
C MET A 1 19.38 -12.89 -23.89
N TYR A 2 18.20 -12.38 -23.54
CA TYR A 2 18.04 -10.96 -23.21
C TYR A 2 18.53 -10.76 -21.79
N GLN A 3 19.71 -10.18 -21.64
CA GLN A 3 20.19 -9.68 -20.35
C GLN A 3 19.34 -8.44 -20.06
N ARG A 4 18.34 -8.60 -19.20
CA ARG A 4 17.50 -7.48 -18.75
C ARG A 4 18.44 -6.56 -17.97
N ALA A 5 18.91 -5.49 -18.61
CA ALA A 5 19.65 -4.45 -17.91
C ALA A 5 18.72 -3.96 -16.80
N ALA A 6 19.11 -4.17 -15.55
CA ALA A 6 18.39 -3.61 -14.43
C ALA A 6 18.46 -2.09 -14.60
N VAL A 7 17.33 -1.45 -14.87
CA VAL A 7 17.24 0.00 -14.92
C VAL A 7 17.39 0.47 -13.47
N ASP A 8 18.55 0.99 -13.12
CA ASP A 8 18.79 1.56 -11.79
C ASP A 8 18.21 2.98 -11.76
N ILE A 9 16.99 3.08 -11.22
CA ILE A 9 16.30 4.36 -11.06
C ILE A 9 16.81 5.01 -9.78
N PRO A 10 17.40 6.23 -9.84
CA PRO A 10 17.91 6.91 -8.66
C PRO A 10 16.82 7.10 -7.61
N ARG A 11 17.20 7.01 -6.33
CA ARG A 11 16.28 7.09 -5.20
C ARG A 11 15.35 8.30 -5.26
N GLN A 12 15.86 9.47 -5.64
CA GLN A 12 15.06 10.69 -5.82
C GLN A 12 13.88 10.49 -6.78
N HIS A 13 14.14 9.95 -7.98
CA HIS A 13 13.09 9.68 -8.96
C HIS A 13 12.08 8.67 -8.44
N ARG A 14 12.50 7.70 -7.62
CA ARG A 14 11.57 6.74 -7.00
C ARG A 14 10.61 7.42 -6.02
N PHE A 15 11.08 8.38 -5.22
CA PHE A 15 10.19 9.18 -4.35
C PHE A 15 9.26 10.11 -5.13
N GLU A 16 9.74 10.68 -6.23
CA GLU A 16 8.90 11.47 -7.14
C GLU A 16 7.79 10.62 -7.75
N MET A 17 8.13 9.43 -8.26
CA MET A 17 7.15 8.43 -8.73
C MET A 17 6.15 8.06 -7.63
N ALA A 18 6.61 7.82 -6.40
CA ALA A 18 5.73 7.46 -5.27
C ALA A 18 4.72 8.58 -4.98
N THR A 19 5.19 9.83 -5.00
CA THR A 19 4.35 11.02 -4.79
C THR A 19 3.30 11.15 -5.89
N HIS A 20 3.69 10.95 -7.15
CA HIS A 20 2.75 10.99 -8.28
C HIS A 20 1.72 9.86 -8.22
N VAL A 21 2.12 8.64 -7.91
CA VAL A 21 1.21 7.50 -7.77
C VAL A 21 0.18 7.75 -6.66
N ALA A 22 0.61 8.23 -5.49
CA ALA A 22 -0.29 8.60 -4.40
C ALA A 22 -1.26 9.72 -4.82
N SER A 23 -0.77 10.73 -5.54
CA SER A 23 -1.59 11.81 -6.09
C SER A 23 -2.65 11.31 -7.07
N VAL A 24 -2.25 10.45 -8.02
CA VAL A 24 -3.15 9.89 -9.03
C VAL A 24 -4.25 9.07 -8.35
N LEU A 25 -3.94 8.28 -7.32
CA LEU A 25 -4.94 7.53 -6.58
C LEU A 25 -5.96 8.45 -5.91
N LEU A 26 -5.51 9.51 -5.21
CA LEU A 26 -6.45 10.47 -4.62
C LEU A 26 -7.33 11.17 -5.68
N GLN A 27 -6.76 11.50 -6.84
CA GLN A 27 -7.48 12.18 -7.92
C GLN A 27 -8.46 11.25 -8.66
N ALA A 28 -8.09 10.00 -8.90
CA ALA A 28 -8.94 9.02 -9.57
C ALA A 28 -10.26 8.80 -8.82
N HIS A 29 -10.22 8.82 -7.49
CA HIS A 29 -11.42 8.72 -6.65
C HIS A 29 -12.21 10.04 -6.48
N THR A 30 -11.75 11.14 -7.10
CA THR A 30 -12.52 12.39 -7.20
C THR A 30 -13.35 12.48 -8.48
N SER A 31 -12.96 11.72 -9.52
CA SER A 31 -13.64 11.71 -10.81
C SER A 31 -14.62 10.55 -10.85
N PRO A 32 -15.91 10.76 -11.21
CA PRO A 32 -16.83 9.68 -11.49
C PRO A 32 -16.44 9.05 -12.84
N PHE A 33 -15.36 8.28 -12.89
CA PHE A 33 -15.12 7.38 -14.02
C PHE A 33 -16.14 6.23 -13.93
N PRO A 34 -16.79 5.86 -15.05
CA PRO A 34 -17.86 4.87 -15.03
C PRO A 34 -17.27 3.51 -14.67
N ALA A 35 -17.46 3.10 -13.42
CA ALA A 35 -17.28 1.72 -12.97
C ALA A 35 -18.26 0.83 -13.75
N THR A 36 -17.84 0.41 -14.94
CA THR A 36 -18.61 -0.49 -15.80
C THR A 36 -18.51 -1.89 -15.22
N ARG A 37 -19.56 -2.21 -14.48
CA ARG A 37 -20.19 -3.52 -14.24
C ARG A 37 -19.44 -4.75 -14.77
N HIS A 38 -18.95 -5.57 -13.84
CA HIS A 38 -19.17 -7.01 -13.89
C HIS A 38 -19.56 -7.50 -12.48
N ALA A 39 -20.80 -7.20 -12.10
CA ALA A 39 -21.48 -7.95 -11.06
C ALA A 39 -21.88 -9.31 -11.67
N GLY A 40 -20.95 -10.26 -11.64
CA GLY A 40 -21.26 -11.67 -11.83
C GLY A 40 -21.94 -12.16 -10.55
N VAL A 41 -23.26 -12.25 -10.58
CA VAL A 41 -24.06 -12.93 -9.55
C VAL A 41 -23.70 -14.42 -9.59
N VAL A 42 -23.24 -14.98 -8.47
CA VAL A 42 -23.26 -16.42 -8.22
C VAL A 42 -24.01 -16.62 -6.90
N PRO A 43 -25.01 -17.52 -6.85
CA PRO A 43 -25.87 -17.70 -5.69
C PRO A 43 -25.20 -18.51 -4.58
N ASP A 44 -25.67 -18.23 -3.36
CA ASP A 44 -25.26 -18.82 -2.09
C ASP A 44 -25.29 -20.35 -2.09
N ASN A 45 -24.29 -20.96 -1.44
CA ASN A 45 -24.45 -22.28 -0.84
C ASN A 45 -23.61 -22.39 0.43
N ASP A 46 -24.31 -22.53 1.56
CA ASP A 46 -23.74 -22.69 2.89
C ASP A 46 -23.01 -24.03 3.01
N THR A 47 -21.80 -24.04 3.58
CA THR A 47 -21.32 -25.15 4.43
C THR A 47 -20.25 -24.63 5.40
N SER A 48 -20.47 -24.91 6.69
CA SER A 48 -19.64 -24.53 7.82
C SER A 48 -18.26 -25.21 7.83
N SER A 49 -17.27 -24.54 8.40
CA SER A 49 -16.20 -25.15 9.21
C SER A 49 -15.51 -24.05 10.03
N ASN A 50 -15.47 -24.25 11.35
CA ASN A 50 -14.73 -23.43 12.31
C ASN A 50 -13.22 -23.58 12.07
N ASP A 51 -12.51 -22.46 12.06
CA ASP A 51 -11.14 -22.38 12.57
C ASP A 51 -10.83 -20.94 13.02
N ASP A 52 -10.33 -20.82 14.24
CA ASP A 52 -10.15 -19.60 15.02
C ASP A 52 -9.11 -18.65 14.38
N ASN A 53 -9.59 -17.58 13.74
CA ASN A 53 -8.74 -16.49 13.27
C ASN A 53 -9.24 -15.15 13.84
N ARG A 54 -8.47 -14.59 14.79
CA ARG A 54 -8.76 -13.30 15.46
C ARG A 54 -8.52 -12.08 14.54
N PHE A 55 -9.00 -12.15 13.31
CA PHE A 55 -9.20 -11.00 12.41
C PHE A 55 -10.69 -10.64 12.25
N LEU A 56 -11.58 -11.24 13.04
CA LEU A 56 -12.99 -10.88 13.08
C LEU A 56 -13.24 -9.73 14.06
N SER A 57 -13.01 -8.52 13.58
CA SER A 57 -13.91 -7.41 13.88
C SER A 57 -14.40 -6.83 12.55
N CYS A 58 -15.28 -7.57 11.89
CA CYS A 58 -16.12 -7.03 10.83
C CYS A 58 -17.51 -6.78 11.40
N GLY A 59 -17.69 -5.60 12.00
CA GLY A 59 -18.96 -4.92 11.81
C GLY A 59 -19.02 -4.50 10.34
N ASN A 60 -20.00 -5.02 9.60
CA ASN A 60 -20.46 -4.60 8.25
C ASN A 60 -19.62 -3.51 7.56
N SER A 61 -18.42 -3.82 7.06
CA SER A 61 -17.68 -2.88 6.23
C SER A 61 -18.31 -2.85 4.85
N SER A 62 -18.66 -1.66 4.36
CA SER A 62 -19.20 -1.56 3.00
C SER A 62 -18.13 -1.94 1.97
N PRO A 63 -18.51 -2.44 0.77
CA PRO A 63 -17.55 -2.74 -0.30
C PRO A 63 -16.62 -1.55 -0.64
N ASN A 64 -17.12 -0.33 -0.46
CA ASN A 64 -16.33 0.90 -0.67
C ASN A 64 -15.21 1.08 0.36
N GLU A 65 -15.44 0.67 1.62
CA GLU A 65 -14.41 0.74 2.65
C GLU A 65 -13.30 -0.28 2.39
N GLU A 66 -13.66 -1.50 1.99
CA GLU A 66 -12.70 -2.55 1.64
C GLU A 66 -11.84 -2.16 0.45
N HIS A 67 -12.48 -1.64 -0.62
CA HIS A 67 -11.76 -1.11 -1.78
C HIS A 67 -10.79 0.02 -1.39
N THR A 68 -11.22 0.96 -0.54
CA THR A 68 -10.37 2.05 -0.05
C THR A 68 -9.16 1.51 0.71
N ARG A 69 -9.34 0.51 1.59
CA ARG A 69 -8.23 -0.12 2.32
C ARG A 69 -7.28 -0.85 1.39
N ALA A 70 -7.80 -1.57 0.39
CA ALA A 70 -6.98 -2.25 -0.61
C ALA A 70 -6.11 -1.26 -1.39
N CYS A 71 -6.69 -0.14 -1.84
CA CYS A 71 -5.93 0.94 -2.50
C CYS A 71 -4.82 1.51 -1.61
N LEU A 72 -5.09 1.73 -0.31
CA LEU A 72 -4.08 2.22 0.62
C LEU A 72 -2.96 1.20 0.86
N PHE A 73 -3.29 -0.10 0.91
CA PHE A 73 -2.30 -1.16 0.97
C PHE A 73 -1.43 -1.20 -0.29
N THR A 74 -2.02 -1.01 -1.48
CA THR A 74 -1.25 -0.87 -2.72
C THR A 74 -0.30 0.32 -2.66
N VAL A 75 -0.73 1.49 -2.16
CA VAL A 75 0.16 2.65 -1.95
C VAL A 75 1.30 2.29 -1.01
N GLU A 76 1.00 1.61 0.10
CA GLU A 76 2.01 1.18 1.06
C GLU A 76 3.10 0.34 0.39
N VAL A 77 2.72 -0.71 -0.35
CA VAL A 77 3.66 -1.59 -1.06
C VAL A 77 4.45 -0.80 -2.10
N MET A 78 3.79 0.01 -2.93
CA MET A 78 4.48 0.82 -3.93
C MET A 78 5.49 1.79 -3.30
N VAL A 79 5.12 2.45 -2.21
CA VAL A 79 6.02 3.34 -1.48
C VAL A 79 7.21 2.55 -0.91
N LEU A 80 7.00 1.35 -0.36
CA LEU A 80 8.08 0.49 0.11
C LEU A 80 9.05 0.10 -1.00
N GLU A 81 8.54 -0.35 -2.14
CA GLU A 81 9.35 -0.74 -3.31
C GLU A 81 10.16 0.43 -3.85
N LEU A 82 9.55 1.61 -3.92
CA LEU A 82 10.20 2.81 -4.41
C LEU A 82 11.25 3.34 -3.43
N ILE A 83 10.98 3.34 -2.13
CA ILE A 83 11.95 3.76 -1.11
C ILE A 83 13.17 2.84 -1.12
N LEU A 84 12.93 1.53 -1.08
CA LEU A 84 13.94 0.52 -0.86
C LEU A 84 14.60 0.05 -2.16
N GLY A 85 14.04 0.41 -3.32
CA GLY A 85 14.61 0.13 -4.64
C GLY A 85 14.59 -1.35 -5.04
N HIS A 86 13.74 -2.15 -4.41
CA HIS A 86 13.59 -3.58 -4.69
C HIS A 86 12.12 -3.93 -4.85
N ASN A 87 11.82 -5.05 -5.49
CA ASN A 87 10.46 -5.55 -5.53
C ASN A 87 10.12 -6.29 -4.21
N ILE A 88 8.92 -6.04 -3.68
CA ILE A 88 8.00 -7.08 -3.28
C ILE A 88 8.53 -8.51 -3.10
N GLU A 89 8.55 -9.15 -4.26
CA GLU A 89 8.74 -10.56 -4.53
C GLU A 89 10.20 -10.99 -4.35
N ASP A 90 11.14 -10.05 -4.46
CA ASP A 90 12.59 -10.30 -4.35
C ASP A 90 13.07 -10.35 -2.89
N CYS A 91 12.20 -10.03 -1.92
CA CYS A 91 12.52 -10.11 -0.51
C CYS A 91 12.85 -11.57 -0.11
N GLN A 92 14.11 -11.88 0.19
CA GLN A 92 14.53 -13.25 0.53
C GLN A 92 13.73 -13.87 1.70
N PHE A 93 13.36 -13.06 2.69
CA PHE A 93 12.57 -13.49 3.84
C PHE A 93 11.08 -13.72 3.52
N ARG A 94 10.60 -13.36 2.31
CA ARG A 94 9.21 -13.54 1.87
C ARG A 94 8.76 -15.00 1.93
N LYS A 95 9.68 -15.93 1.65
CA LYS A 95 9.44 -17.39 1.69
C LYS A 95 9.03 -17.88 3.07
N GLU A 96 9.39 -17.16 4.14
CA GLU A 96 8.94 -17.47 5.51
C GLU A 96 7.42 -17.29 5.68
N TYR A 97 6.75 -16.61 4.75
CA TYR A 97 5.33 -16.29 4.78
C TYR A 97 4.51 -17.01 3.71
N TYR A 98 5.06 -18.06 3.09
CA TYR A 98 4.34 -18.87 2.12
C TYR A 98 3.27 -19.72 2.80
N GLY A 99 2.24 -20.09 2.03
CA GLY A 99 1.22 -21.03 2.47
C GLY A 99 1.81 -22.43 2.72
N SER A 100 0.97 -23.32 3.23
CA SER A 100 1.32 -24.74 3.41
C SER A 100 1.67 -25.45 2.10
N ASP A 101 1.21 -24.90 0.97
CA ASP A 101 1.54 -25.30 -0.40
C ASP A 101 2.91 -24.78 -0.89
N ASN A 102 3.62 -24.03 -0.05
CA ASN A 102 4.88 -23.36 -0.38
C ASN A 102 4.74 -22.39 -1.57
N LEU A 103 3.56 -21.79 -1.74
CA LEU A 103 3.28 -20.73 -2.70
C LEU A 103 2.95 -19.40 -2.00
N PRO A 104 3.19 -18.26 -2.66
CA PRO A 104 2.73 -16.97 -2.14
C PRO A 104 1.21 -16.87 -2.23
N ASN A 105 0.61 -16.22 -1.23
CA ASN A 105 -0.81 -15.87 -1.19
C ASN A 105 -0.98 -14.42 -0.69
N ASP A 106 -2.22 -13.93 -0.59
CA ASP A 106 -2.51 -12.55 -0.15
C ASP A 106 -1.89 -12.22 1.22
N GLN A 107 -1.82 -13.19 2.13
CA GLN A 107 -1.20 -13.01 3.45
C GLN A 107 0.33 -12.90 3.35
N THR A 108 0.95 -13.56 2.36
CA THR A 108 2.38 -13.43 2.08
C THR A 108 2.74 -11.97 1.82
N ASP A 109 1.97 -11.25 1.00
CA ASP A 109 2.22 -9.83 0.72
C ASP A 109 2.06 -8.97 1.97
N ILE A 110 0.98 -9.18 2.73
CA ILE A 110 0.70 -8.44 3.97
C ILE A 110 1.84 -8.61 4.97
N TYR A 111 2.27 -9.84 5.25
CA TYR A 111 3.33 -10.09 6.22
C TYR A 111 4.71 -9.64 5.73
N THR A 112 4.97 -9.77 4.43
CA THR A 112 6.21 -9.31 3.82
C THR A 112 6.31 -7.79 3.94
N ALA A 113 5.29 -7.06 3.49
CA ALA A 113 5.21 -5.60 3.62
C ALA A 113 5.35 -5.18 5.09
N ARG A 114 4.67 -5.89 5.99
CA ARG A 114 4.72 -5.63 7.44
C ARG A 114 6.12 -5.65 8.01
N ARG A 115 6.87 -6.71 7.73
CA ARG A 115 8.27 -6.84 8.15
C ARG A 115 9.15 -5.81 7.45
N TRP A 116 8.90 -5.57 6.17
CA TRP A 116 9.76 -4.72 5.35
C TRP A 116 9.70 -3.25 5.75
N ALA A 117 8.53 -2.73 6.12
CA ALA A 117 8.37 -1.36 6.57
C ALA A 117 9.18 -0.98 7.81
N LYS A 118 9.63 -1.97 8.60
CA LYS A 118 10.54 -1.72 9.74
C LYS A 118 11.86 -1.06 9.30
N LYS A 119 12.25 -1.22 8.03
CA LYS A 119 13.45 -0.59 7.46
C LYS A 119 13.26 0.90 7.14
N VAL A 120 12.02 1.34 6.88
CA VAL A 120 11.74 2.69 6.36
C VAL A 120 12.22 3.79 7.31
N LEU A 121 12.09 3.59 8.62
CA LEU A 121 12.53 4.59 9.61
C LEU A 121 14.03 4.91 9.49
N GLY A 122 14.86 3.88 9.33
CA GLY A 122 16.31 4.06 9.18
C GLY A 122 16.70 4.63 7.81
N GLU A 123 15.98 4.24 6.77
CA GLU A 123 16.28 4.66 5.39
C GLU A 123 15.81 6.08 5.10
N SER A 124 14.59 6.43 5.52
CA SER A 124 13.85 7.62 5.04
C SER A 124 13.31 8.51 6.17
N GLY A 125 13.59 8.17 7.43
CA GLY A 125 13.21 8.97 8.58
C GLY A 125 11.75 8.80 9.01
N ALA A 126 11.40 9.48 10.11
CA ALA A 126 10.16 9.29 10.83
C ALA A 126 8.91 9.67 10.02
N ASN A 127 8.97 10.75 9.24
CA ASN A 127 7.80 11.25 8.48
C ASN A 127 7.35 10.24 7.42
N VAL A 128 8.30 9.69 6.65
CA VAL A 128 8.02 8.68 5.62
C VAL A 128 7.60 7.36 6.27
N SER A 129 8.24 7.00 7.39
CA SER A 129 7.84 5.81 8.15
C SER A 129 6.41 5.91 8.70
N ASP A 130 5.97 7.08 9.16
CA ASP A 130 4.59 7.30 9.62
C ASP A 130 3.60 7.28 8.45
N ALA A 131 3.96 7.82 7.29
CA ALA A 131 3.13 7.74 6.08
C ALA A 131 2.83 6.29 5.67
N VAL A 132 3.86 5.44 5.61
CA VAL A 132 3.71 4.00 5.33
C VAL A 132 2.82 3.32 6.38
N ARG A 133 3.05 3.60 7.66
CA ARG A 133 2.24 3.05 8.76
C ARG A 133 0.77 3.48 8.63
N ARG A 134 0.50 4.73 8.27
CA ARG A 134 -0.87 5.24 8.10
C ARG A 134 -1.61 4.57 6.96
N CYS A 135 -0.95 4.35 5.82
CA CYS A 135 -1.51 3.58 4.70
C CYS A 135 -1.91 2.16 5.16
N ARG A 136 -0.98 1.46 5.82
CA ARG A 136 -1.20 0.11 6.34
C ARG A 136 -2.38 0.00 7.30
N ASP A 137 -2.33 0.81 8.35
CA ASP A 137 -3.30 0.73 9.45
C ASP A 137 -4.61 1.43 9.09
N CYS A 138 -4.68 2.05 7.90
CA CYS A 138 -5.76 2.93 7.48
C CYS A 138 -6.10 4.00 8.55
N SER A 139 -5.07 4.57 9.19
CA SER A 139 -5.21 5.43 10.37
C SER A 139 -5.40 6.91 9.98
N PHE A 140 -6.57 7.19 9.41
CA PHE A 140 -6.94 8.52 8.88
C PHE A 140 -8.14 9.17 9.55
N GLY A 141 -8.73 8.53 10.55
CA GLY A 141 -9.85 9.07 11.34
C GLY A 141 -11.20 8.43 10.98
N PRO A 142 -12.01 9.04 10.10
CA PRO A 142 -13.32 8.50 9.75
C PRO A 142 -13.22 7.19 8.96
N ARG A 143 -14.38 6.58 8.68
CA ARG A 143 -14.44 5.33 7.91
C ARG A 143 -13.80 5.51 6.52
N PRO A 144 -13.11 4.48 6.00
CA PRO A 144 -12.39 4.59 4.73
C PRO A 144 -13.32 4.88 3.56
N ASN A 145 -13.15 6.06 2.96
CA ASN A 145 -13.90 6.47 1.78
C ASN A 145 -13.20 7.65 1.09
N PHE A 146 -12.60 7.45 -0.07
CA PHE A 146 -11.94 8.55 -0.80
C PHE A 146 -12.89 9.63 -1.34
N SER A 147 -14.19 9.34 -1.45
CA SER A 147 -15.19 10.35 -1.79
C SER A 147 -15.53 11.26 -0.61
N ASP A 148 -15.21 10.86 0.62
CA ASP A 148 -15.37 11.71 1.81
C ASP A 148 -14.13 12.60 1.99
N VAL A 149 -14.33 13.92 1.88
CA VAL A 149 -13.26 14.90 2.07
C VAL A 149 -12.59 14.77 3.43
N ARG A 150 -13.34 14.38 4.47
CA ARG A 150 -12.85 14.21 5.85
C ARG A 150 -11.91 13.02 5.98
N PHE A 151 -11.96 12.06 5.06
CA PHE A 151 -11.01 10.96 4.97
C PHE A 151 -9.85 11.32 4.04
N ARG A 152 -10.15 11.93 2.90
CA ARG A 152 -9.15 12.27 1.87
C ARG A 152 -8.12 13.29 2.34
N GLU A 153 -8.55 14.32 3.07
CA GLU A 153 -7.66 15.37 3.56
C GLU A 153 -6.60 14.81 4.53
N PRO A 154 -6.95 13.99 5.54
CA PRO A 154 -5.94 13.28 6.34
C PRO A 154 -5.01 12.35 5.55
N VAL A 155 -5.48 11.74 4.45
CA VAL A 155 -4.60 10.94 3.57
C VAL A 155 -3.59 11.84 2.84
N TYR A 156 -4.04 12.98 2.33
CA TYR A 156 -3.15 13.98 1.72
C TYR A 156 -2.10 14.50 2.72
N GLU A 157 -2.54 14.94 3.89
CA GLU A 157 -1.67 15.46 4.95
C GLU A 157 -0.72 14.39 5.53
N GLY A 158 -1.21 13.16 5.69
CA GLY A 158 -0.48 12.09 6.36
C GLY A 158 0.39 11.24 5.44
N VAL A 159 0.18 11.29 4.13
CA VAL A 159 0.91 10.46 3.16
C VAL A 159 1.56 11.32 2.09
N MET A 160 0.78 12.11 1.35
CA MET A 160 1.30 12.84 0.20
C MET A 160 2.27 13.96 0.60
N LYS A 161 1.91 14.80 1.58
CA LYS A 161 2.80 15.87 2.03
C LYS A 161 4.15 15.34 2.54
N PRO A 162 4.22 14.32 3.42
CA PRO A 162 5.49 13.74 3.85
C PRO A 162 6.35 13.23 2.69
N LEU A 163 5.76 12.58 1.69
CA LEU A 163 6.49 12.10 0.52
C LEU A 163 7.00 13.25 -0.35
N ALA A 164 6.17 14.29 -0.56
CA ALA A 164 6.54 15.46 -1.34
C ALA A 164 7.58 16.35 -0.64
N ASP A 165 7.48 16.52 0.68
CA ASP A 165 8.41 17.33 1.46
C ASP A 165 9.76 16.65 1.61
N TYR A 166 9.79 15.31 1.64
CA TYR A 166 11.04 14.54 1.60
C TYR A 166 11.91 14.93 0.39
N LEU A 167 11.28 15.17 -0.78
CA LEU A 167 11.97 15.63 -1.99
C LEU A 167 12.60 17.02 -1.83
N LYS A 168 12.03 17.88 -0.98
CA LYS A 168 12.51 19.26 -0.76
C LYS A 168 13.65 19.33 0.25
N THR A 169 13.66 18.42 1.22
CA THR A 169 14.63 18.40 2.33
C THR A 169 15.93 17.68 2.01
N TRP A 170 16.14 17.24 0.77
CA TRP A 170 17.37 16.53 0.41
C TRP A 170 18.56 17.51 0.43
N PRO A 171 19.55 17.35 1.32
CA PRO A 171 20.80 18.06 1.16
C PRO A 171 21.50 17.43 -0.05
N GLU A 172 21.91 18.25 -1.03
CA GLU A 172 22.88 17.84 -2.05
C GLU A 172 24.17 17.42 -1.34
N VAL A 173 24.25 16.19 -0.88
CA VAL A 173 25.51 15.54 -0.56
C VAL A 173 25.42 14.15 -1.14
N MET A 174 25.89 14.03 -2.38
CA MET A 174 26.47 12.79 -2.84
C MET A 174 27.98 12.98 -2.93
N PRO A 175 28.80 12.02 -2.46
CA PRO A 175 30.18 11.87 -2.92
C PRO A 175 30.25 11.47 -4.40
#